data_AF-A0A1E7YU45-F1
#
_entry.id   AF-A0A1E7YU45-F1
#
_cell.length_a   1.000
_cell.length_b   1.000
_cell.length_c   1.000
_cell.angle_alpha   90.00
_cell.angle_beta   90.00
_cell.angle_gamma   90.00
#
_symmetry.space_group_name_H-M   'P 1'
#
loop_
_entity.id
_entity.type
_entity.pdbx_description
1 polymer ?
#
loop_
_entity_poly.entity_id
_entity_poly.type
_entity_poly.pdbx_seq_one_letter_code
_entity_poly.pdbx_strand_id
1 'polypeptide(L)'
;MKPPTPTLRIAPQIQGQHVVYEYGARIDSTSEVAIDTEIRRARALYNEIVEVLRALHDAMQAFVLERAPQTARDLVAQIARYDARFREAKAQNDRAAMQEIANRRNEARKALSPQMQEVRKAHKDELIERFYRQIGTSSRTATYACRVRAVQGGLGPYTANQVLEAALRAWKQSMKNGHPPRFIRYSEKTQDTLTIQFPEAGGVAAEDLFTGKRRDVIVAYPQNGFRRRSYTRFRFRLGPATAECYAQGTLQVDREPPHGARVTLVRLIRKRVGPRYRYTLQFLLNLADPIRLEVANRRKPLVALHFGWSFDEAGRQIAGISDNGNATDAHILSLPPSIEADLTRAATIRSQRDIELAAVAQRLKTEWKLPSLPEGDALRSQWEEFCGMPAHRISSHRLHALATCMRDRSVIPEWFDAWRKTDKLAWQSQMHKVRSARNRRTTFYRQVALDLARQYETIVLELPDLKK
;
A
#
# COMPACT_ATOMS: atom_id res chain seq x y z
N MET A 1 -27.14 -1.86 -39.26
CA MET A 1 -26.24 -2.54 -38.30
C MET A 1 -27.01 -2.78 -37.02
N LYS A 2 -27.23 -4.04 -36.63
CA LYS A 2 -27.84 -4.38 -35.33
C LYS A 2 -26.89 -3.93 -34.21
N PRO A 3 -27.38 -3.23 -33.16
CA PRO A 3 -26.55 -2.95 -32.00
C PRO A 3 -26.16 -4.28 -31.32
N PRO A 4 -24.93 -4.38 -30.78
CA PRO A 4 -24.50 -5.60 -30.10
C PRO A 4 -25.41 -5.84 -28.89
N THR A 5 -26.04 -7.02 -28.86
CA THR A 5 -26.80 -7.49 -27.71
C THR A 5 -25.84 -7.63 -26.53
N PRO A 6 -26.03 -6.89 -25.42
CA PRO A 6 -25.20 -7.05 -24.24
C PRO A 6 -25.42 -8.46 -23.70
N THR A 7 -24.37 -9.28 -23.75
CA THR A 7 -24.39 -10.62 -23.18
C THR A 7 -24.45 -10.46 -21.65
N LEU A 8 -25.66 -10.50 -21.09
CA LEU A 8 -25.90 -10.59 -19.65
C LEU A 8 -25.28 -11.89 -19.14
N ARG A 9 -24.04 -11.83 -18.67
CA ARG A 9 -23.44 -12.89 -17.86
C ARG A 9 -24.12 -12.82 -16.50
N ILE A 10 -25.14 -13.65 -16.29
CA ILE A 10 -25.68 -13.92 -14.97
C ILE A 10 -24.55 -14.59 -14.17
N ALA A 11 -23.89 -13.81 -13.32
CA ALA A 11 -22.94 -14.38 -12.37
C ALA A 11 -23.74 -15.22 -11.36
N PRO A 12 -23.35 -16.48 -11.09
CA PRO A 12 -23.98 -17.25 -10.02
C PRO A 12 -23.84 -16.49 -8.70
N GLN A 13 -24.86 -16.62 -7.84
CA GLN A 13 -24.93 -16.07 -6.49
C GLN A 13 -23.55 -16.11 -5.80
N ILE A 14 -23.13 -14.99 -5.21
CA ILE A 14 -21.83 -14.88 -4.53
C ILE A 14 -21.81 -15.85 -3.33
N GLN A 15 -21.38 -17.09 -3.55
CA GLN A 15 -21.07 -18.05 -2.52
C GLN A 15 -19.64 -17.81 -2.06
N GLY A 16 -19.47 -16.96 -1.05
CA GLY A 16 -18.17 -16.75 -0.42
C GLY A 16 -17.84 -17.89 0.55
N GLN A 17 -17.01 -18.85 0.13
CA GLN A 17 -16.41 -19.84 1.05
C GLN A 17 -15.27 -19.25 1.91
N HIS A 18 -14.81 -18.04 1.60
CA HIS A 18 -13.75 -17.35 2.34
C HIS A 18 -14.23 -16.01 2.90
N VAL A 19 -13.96 -15.76 4.18
CA VAL A 19 -14.29 -14.50 4.84
C VAL A 19 -13.11 -14.01 5.66
N VAL A 20 -12.92 -12.69 5.65
CA VAL A 20 -11.87 -12.02 6.42
C VAL A 20 -12.48 -11.40 7.67
N TYR A 21 -12.05 -11.86 8.84
CA TYR A 21 -12.41 -11.28 10.13
C TYR A 21 -11.29 -10.35 10.59
N GLU A 22 -11.63 -9.10 10.89
CA GLU A 22 -10.67 -8.11 11.37
C GLU A 22 -11.07 -7.64 12.77
N TYR A 23 -10.15 -7.82 13.72
CA TYR A 23 -10.31 -7.44 15.11
C TYR A 23 -9.29 -6.39 15.50
N GLY A 24 -9.75 -5.31 16.15
CA GLY A 24 -8.85 -4.25 16.63
C GLY A 24 -7.95 -4.76 17.75
N ALA A 25 -6.64 -4.53 17.65
CA ALA A 25 -5.67 -4.97 18.64
C ALA A 25 -5.00 -3.76 19.33
N ARG A 26 -4.79 -3.86 20.64
CA ARG A 26 -3.89 -3.01 21.41
C ARG A 26 -2.71 -3.86 21.85
N ILE A 27 -1.51 -3.38 21.59
CA ILE A 27 -0.26 -4.08 21.87
C ILE A 27 0.25 -3.66 23.25
N ASP A 28 0.77 -4.61 24.01
CA ASP A 28 1.45 -4.32 25.27
C ASP A 28 2.79 -3.62 24.97
N SER A 29 3.16 -2.60 25.76
CA SER A 29 4.35 -1.76 25.49
C SER A 29 5.64 -2.58 25.34
N THR A 30 5.76 -3.68 26.08
CA THR A 30 6.90 -4.61 26.03
C THR A 30 7.00 -5.38 24.71
N SER A 31 5.90 -5.53 23.97
CA SER A 31 5.86 -6.23 22.67
C SER A 31 6.15 -5.31 21.47
N GLU A 32 6.05 -3.98 21.62
CA GLU A 32 6.23 -3.05 20.50
C GLU A 32 7.62 -3.17 19.88
N VAL A 33 8.67 -3.27 20.70
CA VAL A 33 10.06 -3.41 20.23
C VAL A 33 10.28 -4.70 19.44
N ALA A 34 9.66 -5.80 19.87
CA ALA A 34 9.77 -7.10 19.19
C ALA A 34 9.06 -7.05 17.81
N ILE A 35 7.86 -6.48 17.76
CA ILE A 35 7.12 -6.29 16.50
C ILE A 35 7.91 -5.39 15.55
N ASP A 36 8.45 -4.28 16.04
CA ASP A 36 9.24 -3.34 15.25
C ASP A 36 10.51 -3.96 14.69
N THR A 37 11.14 -4.86 15.46
CA THR A 37 12.31 -5.63 15.03
C THR A 37 11.95 -6.61 13.91
N GLU A 38 10.86 -7.35 14.06
CA GLU A 38 10.37 -8.29 13.04
C GLU A 38 9.99 -7.56 11.74
N ILE A 39 9.34 -6.40 11.84
CA ILE A 39 8.99 -5.58 10.67
C ILE A 39 10.24 -5.01 9.99
N ARG A 40 11.25 -4.57 10.75
CA ARG A 40 12.53 -4.13 10.18
C ARG A 40 13.20 -5.26 9.39
N ARG A 41 13.25 -6.48 9.94
CA ARG A 41 13.76 -7.68 9.23
C ARG A 41 12.97 -7.96 7.96
N ALA A 42 11.64 -7.92 8.00
CA ALA A 42 10.80 -8.13 6.82
C ALA A 42 11.02 -7.07 5.72
N ARG A 43 11.25 -5.80 6.11
CA ARG A 43 11.57 -4.72 5.17
C ARG A 43 12.98 -4.83 4.61
N ALA A 44 13.95 -5.23 5.43
CA ALA A 44 15.32 -5.51 5.00
C ALA A 44 15.35 -6.62 3.94
N LEU A 45 14.69 -7.76 4.21
CA LEU A 45 14.57 -8.86 3.25
C LEU A 45 14.00 -8.41 1.90
N TYR A 46 12.96 -7.55 1.89
CA TYR A 46 12.43 -7.03 0.63
C TYR A 46 13.51 -6.27 -0.16
N ASN A 47 14.26 -5.39 0.50
CA ASN A 47 15.30 -4.59 -0.15
C ASN A 47 16.48 -5.46 -0.60
N GLU A 48 16.89 -6.47 0.17
CA GLU A 48 17.91 -7.45 -0.24
C GLU A 48 17.47 -8.23 -1.49
N ILE A 49 16.21 -8.66 -1.56
CA ILE A 49 15.69 -9.33 -2.77
C ILE A 49 15.68 -8.35 -3.94
N VAL A 50 15.25 -7.10 -3.73
CA VAL A 50 15.27 -6.07 -4.78
C VAL A 50 16.68 -5.78 -5.26
N GLU A 51 17.68 -5.76 -4.39
CA GLU A 51 19.08 -5.59 -4.76
C GLU A 51 19.54 -6.70 -5.71
N VAL A 52 19.28 -7.97 -5.39
CA VAL A 52 19.57 -9.10 -6.27
C VAL A 52 18.84 -8.97 -7.61
N LEU A 53 17.55 -8.62 -7.59
CA LEU A 53 16.76 -8.44 -8.82
C LEU A 53 17.27 -7.30 -9.70
N ARG A 54 17.77 -6.22 -9.09
CA ARG A 54 18.36 -5.08 -9.81
C ARG A 54 19.69 -5.47 -10.42
N ALA A 55 20.57 -6.15 -9.67
CA ALA A 55 21.83 -6.66 -10.19
C ALA A 55 21.61 -7.60 -11.40
N LEU A 56 20.64 -8.52 -11.29
CA LEU A 56 20.26 -9.40 -12.39
C LEU A 56 19.68 -8.63 -13.59
N HIS A 57 18.83 -7.62 -13.33
CA HIS A 57 18.30 -6.76 -14.39
C HIS A 57 19.42 -6.02 -15.13
N ASP A 58 20.37 -5.43 -14.40
CA ASP A 58 21.43 -4.62 -14.98
C ASP A 58 22.41 -5.50 -15.75
N ALA A 59 22.77 -6.68 -15.23
CA ALA A 59 23.55 -7.68 -15.95
C ALA A 59 22.82 -8.18 -17.22
N MET A 60 21.50 -8.36 -17.16
CA MET A 60 20.68 -8.71 -18.32
C MET A 60 20.68 -7.59 -19.37
N GLN A 61 20.53 -6.32 -18.98
CA GLN A 61 20.58 -5.21 -19.94
C GLN A 61 21.97 -5.08 -20.57
N ALA A 62 23.04 -5.26 -19.80
CA ALA A 62 24.41 -5.27 -20.32
C ALA A 62 24.59 -6.40 -21.35
N PHE A 63 24.16 -7.63 -21.02
CA PHE A 63 24.22 -8.77 -21.93
C PHE A 63 23.49 -8.52 -23.25
N VAL A 64 22.29 -7.93 -23.19
CA VAL A 64 21.51 -7.59 -24.40
C VAL A 64 22.21 -6.48 -25.19
N LEU A 65 22.74 -5.45 -24.53
CA LEU A 65 23.43 -4.34 -25.19
C LEU A 65 24.73 -4.78 -25.88
N GLU A 66 25.49 -5.70 -25.26
CA GLU A 66 26.67 -6.33 -25.86
C GLU A 66 26.35 -7.10 -27.13
N ARG A 67 25.13 -7.61 -27.29
CA ARG A 67 24.70 -8.34 -28.50
C ARG A 67 23.85 -7.50 -29.44
N ALA A 68 23.61 -6.23 -29.09
CA ALA A 68 22.82 -5.33 -29.90
C ALA A 68 23.63 -4.79 -31.09
N PRO A 69 22.96 -4.50 -32.23
CA PRO A 69 23.60 -3.87 -33.37
C PRO A 69 24.16 -2.49 -32.99
N GLN A 70 25.15 -2.01 -33.74
CA GLN A 70 25.81 -0.74 -33.45
C GLN A 70 24.80 0.44 -33.38
N THR A 71 23.80 0.44 -34.27
CA THR A 71 22.69 1.41 -34.27
C THR A 71 21.94 1.49 -32.93
N ALA A 72 21.73 0.36 -32.24
CA ALA A 72 21.07 0.34 -30.94
C ALA A 72 21.98 0.87 -29.84
N ARG A 73 23.28 0.56 -29.90
CA ARG A 73 24.28 1.08 -28.95
C ARG A 73 24.42 2.60 -29.07
N ASP A 74 24.41 3.12 -30.29
CA ASP A 74 24.46 4.56 -30.55
C ASP A 74 23.21 5.29 -30.01
N LEU A 75 22.02 4.69 -30.17
CA LEU A 75 20.78 5.22 -29.59
C LEU A 75 20.81 5.24 -28.06
N VAL A 76 21.40 4.22 -27.41
CA VAL A 76 21.59 4.21 -25.95
C VAL A 76 22.51 5.35 -25.51
N ALA A 77 23.64 5.53 -26.20
CA ALA A 77 24.56 6.64 -25.93
C ALA A 77 23.89 8.01 -26.14
N GLN A 78 23.06 8.15 -27.17
CA GLN A 78 22.29 9.36 -27.44
C GLN A 78 21.26 9.65 -26.34
N ILE A 79 20.54 8.64 -25.85
CA ILE A 79 19.60 8.77 -24.72
C ILE A 79 20.33 9.23 -23.45
N ALA A 80 21.51 8.69 -23.17
CA ALA A 80 22.32 9.12 -22.02
C ALA A 80 22.73 10.60 -22.11
N ARG A 81 23.07 11.09 -23.31
CA ARG A 81 23.34 12.51 -23.57
C ARG A 81 22.09 13.38 -23.33
N TYR A 82 20.92 12.93 -23.77
CA TYR A 82 19.66 13.63 -23.48
C TYR A 82 19.35 13.67 -21.98
N ASP A 83 19.59 12.59 -21.24
CA ASP A 83 19.37 12.56 -19.79
C ASP A 83 20.36 13.47 -19.02
N ALA A 84 21.58 13.69 -19.53
CA ALA A 84 22.51 14.70 -19.00
C ALA A 84 21.99 16.13 -19.25
N ARG A 85 21.66 16.46 -20.51
CA ARG A 85 21.12 17.78 -20.88
C ARG A 85 19.81 18.11 -20.15
N PHE A 86 18.95 17.10 -19.94
CA PHE A 86 17.70 17.29 -19.19
C PHE A 86 17.98 17.66 -17.72
N ARG A 87 19.04 17.11 -17.10
CA ARG A 87 19.43 17.47 -15.73
C ARG A 87 19.95 18.90 -15.66
N GLU A 88 20.73 19.35 -16.63
CA GLU A 88 21.21 20.73 -16.75
C GLU A 88 20.04 21.72 -16.92
N ALA A 89 19.14 21.47 -17.87
CA ALA A 89 17.95 22.29 -18.08
C ALA A 89 17.06 22.36 -16.83
N LYS A 90 16.93 21.24 -16.11
CA LYS A 90 16.19 21.18 -14.84
C LYS A 90 16.84 22.03 -13.75
N ALA A 91 18.18 22.08 -13.67
CA ALA A 91 18.90 22.90 -12.71
C ALA A 91 18.71 24.40 -12.99
N GLN A 92 18.61 24.77 -14.27
CA GLN A 92 18.36 26.14 -14.73
C GLN A 92 16.86 26.53 -14.74
N ASN A 93 15.96 25.60 -14.38
CA ASN A 93 14.50 25.76 -14.41
C ASN A 93 13.95 26.15 -15.81
N ASP A 94 14.64 25.76 -16.88
CA ASP A 94 14.21 26.01 -18.26
C ASP A 94 13.18 24.96 -18.71
N ARG A 95 11.90 25.37 -18.71
CA ARG A 95 10.79 24.50 -19.08
C ARG A 95 10.73 24.17 -20.57
N ALA A 96 11.13 25.09 -21.44
CA ALA A 96 11.08 24.88 -22.89
C ALA A 96 12.12 23.83 -23.30
N ALA A 97 13.36 23.99 -22.84
CA ALA A 97 14.42 23.04 -23.08
C ALA A 97 14.11 21.65 -22.50
N MET A 98 13.53 21.58 -21.29
CA MET A 98 13.10 20.30 -20.70
C MET A 98 12.08 19.57 -21.60
N GLN A 99 11.09 20.28 -22.15
CA GLN A 99 10.07 19.68 -23.00
C GLN A 99 10.64 19.17 -24.31
N GLU A 100 11.50 19.96 -24.97
CA GLU A 100 12.14 19.58 -26.22
C GLU A 100 13.04 18.34 -26.04
N ILE A 101 13.89 18.33 -25.02
CA ILE A 101 14.78 17.20 -24.72
C ILE A 101 13.96 15.95 -24.40
N ALA A 102 12.84 16.08 -23.69
CA ALA A 102 11.96 14.95 -23.38
C ALA A 102 11.35 14.34 -24.66
N ASN A 103 10.94 15.17 -25.63
CA ASN A 103 10.40 14.71 -26.91
C ASN A 103 11.46 13.93 -27.72
N ARG A 104 12.65 14.52 -27.92
CA ARG A 104 13.75 13.86 -28.65
C ARG A 104 14.20 12.56 -27.98
N ARG A 105 14.23 12.52 -26.65
CA ARG A 105 14.53 11.30 -25.88
C ARG A 105 13.46 10.23 -26.10
N ASN A 106 12.19 10.60 -26.16
CA ASN A 106 11.10 9.65 -26.40
C ASN A 106 11.14 9.07 -27.82
N GLU A 107 11.51 9.86 -28.82
CA GLU A 107 11.75 9.39 -30.20
C GLU A 107 12.88 8.37 -30.26
N ALA A 108 14.03 8.68 -29.65
CA ALA A 108 15.16 7.76 -29.57
C ALA A 108 14.77 6.44 -28.86
N ARG A 109 13.95 6.51 -27.80
CA ARG A 109 13.41 5.30 -27.13
C ARG A 109 12.47 4.49 -28.01
N LYS A 110 11.62 5.14 -28.81
CA LYS A 110 10.75 4.46 -29.78
C LYS A 110 11.56 3.73 -30.83
N ALA A 111 12.64 4.32 -31.33
CA ALA A 111 13.55 3.69 -32.30
C ALA A 111 14.39 2.55 -31.70
N LEU A 112 14.79 2.65 -30.42
CA LEU A 112 15.57 1.64 -29.71
C LEU A 112 14.75 0.39 -29.36
N SER A 113 13.49 0.57 -28.97
CA SER A 113 12.63 -0.52 -28.47
C SER A 113 12.57 -1.77 -29.38
N PRO A 114 12.28 -1.66 -30.70
CA PRO A 114 12.18 -2.84 -31.57
C PRO A 114 13.53 -3.58 -31.68
N GLN A 115 14.65 -2.85 -31.83
CA GLN A 115 15.99 -3.44 -31.92
C GLN A 115 16.33 -4.25 -30.66
N MET A 116 16.03 -3.70 -29.47
CA MET A 116 16.26 -4.42 -28.21
C MET A 116 15.32 -5.63 -28.04
N GLN A 117 14.12 -5.60 -28.62
CA GLN A 117 13.20 -6.74 -28.60
C GLN A 117 13.70 -7.89 -29.48
N GLU A 118 14.25 -7.59 -30.65
CA GLU A 118 14.83 -8.60 -31.54
C GLU A 118 16.02 -9.31 -30.90
N VAL A 119 16.93 -8.58 -30.28
CA VAL A 119 18.08 -9.18 -29.56
C VAL A 119 17.59 -10.07 -28.41
N ARG A 120 16.60 -9.62 -27.64
CA ARG A 120 16.01 -10.44 -26.56
C ARG A 120 15.32 -11.69 -27.09
N LYS A 121 14.70 -11.62 -28.27
CA LYS A 121 14.06 -12.78 -28.92
C LYS A 121 15.11 -13.77 -29.41
N ALA A 122 16.20 -13.30 -30.02
CA ALA A 122 17.30 -14.13 -30.51
C ALA A 122 18.03 -14.88 -29.38
N HIS A 123 18.22 -14.23 -28.23
CA HIS A 123 18.94 -14.80 -27.08
C HIS A 123 18.02 -15.22 -25.93
N LYS A 124 16.74 -15.54 -26.22
CA LYS A 124 15.73 -15.83 -25.19
C LYS A 124 16.16 -16.96 -24.25
N ASP A 125 16.69 -18.04 -24.79
CA ASP A 125 17.06 -19.21 -23.98
C ASP A 125 18.27 -18.92 -23.09
N GLU A 126 19.30 -18.24 -23.61
CA GLU A 126 20.43 -17.78 -22.80
C GLU A 126 19.99 -16.83 -21.68
N LEU A 127 19.04 -15.93 -21.96
CA LEU A 127 18.48 -15.03 -20.96
C LEU A 127 17.76 -15.79 -19.84
N ILE A 128 17.02 -16.85 -20.21
CA ILE A 128 16.34 -17.73 -19.25
C ILE A 128 17.36 -18.46 -18.38
N GLU A 129 18.31 -19.14 -19.02
CA GLU A 129 19.34 -19.94 -18.36
C GLU A 129 20.18 -19.13 -17.38
N ARG A 130 20.69 -17.98 -17.84
CA ARG A 130 21.65 -17.20 -17.06
C ARG A 130 21.00 -16.31 -16.02
N PHE A 131 19.84 -15.72 -16.31
CA PHE A 131 19.25 -14.69 -15.44
C PHE A 131 17.92 -15.11 -14.82
N TYR A 132 16.92 -15.50 -15.63
CA TYR A 132 15.58 -15.76 -15.09
C TYR A 132 15.52 -16.99 -14.18
N ARG A 133 16.34 -18.03 -14.41
CA ARG A 133 16.44 -19.20 -13.51
C ARG A 133 16.87 -18.84 -12.09
N GLN A 134 17.54 -17.70 -11.90
CA GLN A 134 17.95 -17.22 -10.57
C GLN A 134 16.81 -16.53 -9.79
N ILE A 135 15.64 -16.35 -10.41
CA ILE A 135 14.50 -15.61 -9.86
C ILE A 135 13.33 -16.56 -9.60
N GLY A 136 12.95 -16.73 -8.34
CA GLY A 136 11.82 -17.59 -8.00
C GLY A 136 11.66 -17.89 -6.51
N THR A 137 10.84 -18.90 -6.25
CA THR A 137 10.51 -19.40 -4.90
C THR A 137 11.16 -20.75 -4.60
N SER A 138 11.95 -21.30 -5.50
CA SER A 138 12.63 -22.58 -5.31
C SER A 138 14.01 -22.40 -4.69
N SER A 139 14.50 -23.44 -4.01
CA SER A 139 15.78 -23.46 -3.29
C SER A 139 17.00 -23.13 -4.15
N ARG A 140 16.91 -23.32 -5.47
CA ARG A 140 18.00 -23.05 -6.43
C ARG A 140 18.11 -21.58 -6.84
N THR A 141 17.17 -20.73 -6.44
CA THR A 141 17.13 -19.32 -6.87
C THR A 141 17.82 -18.39 -5.87
N ALA A 142 18.49 -17.36 -6.39
CA ALA A 142 19.16 -16.35 -5.55
C ALA A 142 18.15 -15.59 -4.67
N THR A 143 16.94 -15.33 -5.18
CA THR A 143 15.87 -14.68 -4.42
C THR A 143 15.37 -15.53 -3.25
N TYR A 144 15.31 -16.85 -3.39
CA TYR A 144 14.96 -17.74 -2.29
C TYR A 144 16.09 -17.85 -1.27
N ALA A 145 17.36 -17.81 -1.70
CA ALA A 145 18.50 -17.78 -0.78
C ALA A 145 18.45 -16.59 0.18
N CYS A 146 18.05 -15.39 -0.29
CA CYS A 146 17.79 -14.24 0.58
C CYS A 146 16.72 -14.56 1.64
N ARG A 147 15.62 -15.20 1.23
CA ARG A 147 14.55 -15.63 2.14
C ARG A 147 15.06 -16.62 3.19
N VAL A 148 15.91 -17.58 2.81
CA VAL A 148 16.50 -18.55 3.75
C VAL A 148 17.38 -17.85 4.78
N ARG A 149 18.27 -16.96 4.34
CA ARG A 149 19.13 -16.16 5.25
C ARG A 149 18.32 -15.33 6.23
N ALA A 150 17.25 -14.67 5.76
CA ALA A 150 16.39 -13.89 6.65
C ALA A 150 15.67 -14.74 7.71
N VAL A 151 15.25 -15.96 7.36
CA VAL A 151 14.63 -16.89 8.33
C VAL A 151 15.67 -17.38 9.35
N GLN A 152 16.89 -17.69 8.91
CA GLN A 152 18.01 -18.01 9.81
C GLN A 152 18.36 -16.82 10.73
N GLY A 153 18.23 -15.59 10.22
CA GLY A 153 18.35 -14.33 10.98
C GLY A 153 17.17 -14.05 11.93
N GLY A 154 16.23 -14.98 12.07
CA GLY A 154 15.14 -14.92 13.04
C GLY A 154 13.83 -14.31 12.52
N LEU A 155 13.67 -14.08 11.21
CA LEU A 155 12.37 -13.69 10.63
C LEU A 155 11.41 -14.89 10.56
N GLY A 156 10.13 -14.66 10.87
CA GLY A 156 9.10 -15.69 10.75
C GLY A 156 8.98 -16.23 9.32
N PRO A 157 8.94 -17.58 9.13
CA PRO A 157 9.05 -18.19 7.81
C PRO A 157 7.89 -17.82 6.86
N TYR A 158 6.67 -17.65 7.39
CA TYR A 158 5.50 -17.27 6.59
C TYR A 158 5.53 -15.78 6.19
N THR A 159 5.98 -14.91 7.09
CA THR A 159 6.26 -13.50 6.76
C THR A 159 7.32 -13.41 5.66
N ALA A 160 8.40 -14.19 5.76
CA ALA A 160 9.46 -14.22 4.76
C ALA A 160 8.94 -14.68 3.38
N ASN A 161 8.07 -15.69 3.34
CA ASN A 161 7.43 -16.15 2.10
C ASN A 161 6.58 -15.05 1.46
N GLN A 162 5.73 -14.36 2.24
CA GLN A 162 4.92 -13.26 1.70
C GLN A 162 5.76 -12.09 1.19
N VAL A 163 6.89 -11.78 1.85
CA VAL A 163 7.83 -10.75 1.38
C VAL A 163 8.45 -11.14 0.05
N LEU A 164 8.88 -12.40 -0.09
CA LEU A 164 9.40 -12.94 -1.36
C LEU A 164 8.36 -12.85 -2.47
N GLU A 165 7.13 -13.30 -2.23
CA GLU A 165 6.03 -13.20 -3.20
C GLU A 165 5.70 -11.75 -3.59
N ALA A 166 5.75 -10.82 -2.63
CA ALA A 166 5.55 -9.40 -2.90
C ALA A 166 6.67 -8.83 -3.79
N ALA A 167 7.93 -9.20 -3.54
CA ALA A 167 9.06 -8.79 -4.37
C ALA A 167 8.97 -9.37 -5.78
N LEU A 168 8.61 -10.66 -5.93
CA LEU A 168 8.41 -11.30 -7.23
C LEU A 168 7.22 -10.71 -8.02
N ARG A 169 6.14 -10.32 -7.34
CA ARG A 169 5.05 -9.56 -7.98
C ARG A 169 5.51 -8.19 -8.46
N ALA A 170 6.29 -7.48 -7.64
CA ALA A 170 6.89 -6.21 -8.02
C ALA A 170 7.83 -6.36 -9.22
N TRP A 171 8.63 -7.44 -9.26
CA TRP A 171 9.46 -7.81 -10.41
C TRP A 171 8.63 -7.97 -11.69
N LYS A 172 7.61 -8.83 -11.67
CA LYS A 172 6.72 -9.06 -12.83
C LYS A 172 6.13 -7.75 -13.35
N GLN A 173 5.63 -6.89 -12.46
CA GLN A 173 5.06 -5.60 -12.84
C GLN A 173 6.11 -4.62 -13.38
N SER A 174 7.31 -4.60 -12.80
CA SER A 174 8.39 -3.70 -13.21
C SER A 174 8.93 -4.10 -14.58
N MET A 175 9.07 -5.41 -14.84
CA MET A 175 9.43 -5.95 -16.16
C MET A 175 8.41 -5.61 -17.24
N LYS A 176 7.11 -5.65 -16.93
CA LYS A 176 6.05 -5.17 -17.85
C LYS A 176 6.22 -3.69 -18.20
N ASN A 177 6.72 -2.89 -17.26
CA ASN A 177 6.93 -1.46 -17.42
C ASN A 177 8.34 -1.09 -17.90
N GLY A 178 9.22 -2.07 -18.15
CA GLY A 178 10.58 -1.85 -18.68
C GLY A 178 11.55 -1.20 -17.70
N HIS A 179 11.32 -1.29 -16.39
CA HIS A 179 12.25 -0.77 -15.37
C HIS A 179 12.47 -1.82 -14.28
N PRO A 180 13.59 -1.75 -13.52
CA PRO A 180 13.76 -2.63 -12.37
C PRO A 180 12.81 -2.26 -11.22
N PRO A 181 12.56 -3.18 -10.27
CA PRO A 181 11.82 -2.88 -9.05
C PRO A 181 12.54 -1.83 -8.20
N ARG A 182 11.76 -1.12 -7.39
CA ARG A 182 12.25 -0.05 -6.50
C ARG A 182 12.40 -0.59 -5.09
N PHE A 183 13.43 -0.10 -4.40
CA PHE A 183 13.58 -0.31 -2.97
C PHE A 183 12.39 0.29 -2.22
N ILE A 184 11.95 -0.39 -1.16
CA ILE A 184 10.98 0.18 -0.24
C ILE A 184 11.70 1.18 0.66
N ARG A 185 11.18 2.41 0.68
CA ARG A 185 11.54 3.43 1.65
C ARG A 185 10.67 3.30 2.89
N TYR A 186 11.30 3.26 4.06
CA TYR A 186 10.62 2.96 5.30
C TYR A 186 9.58 4.00 5.70
N SER A 187 9.80 5.26 5.29
CA SER A 187 8.90 6.38 5.55
C SER A 187 7.64 6.37 4.68
N GLU A 188 7.69 5.75 3.50
CA GLU A 188 6.58 5.72 2.53
C GLU A 188 5.56 4.61 2.84
N LYS A 189 5.98 3.56 3.55
CA LYS A 189 5.12 2.43 3.89
C LYS A 189 4.25 2.73 5.11
N THR A 190 2.95 2.87 4.87
CA THR A 190 1.94 3.19 5.90
C THR A 190 1.32 1.97 6.57
N GLN A 191 1.57 0.77 6.03
CA GLN A 191 1.04 -0.47 6.55
C GLN A 191 2.08 -1.59 6.45
N ASP A 192 2.26 -2.34 7.53
CA ASP A 192 3.06 -3.56 7.60
C ASP A 192 2.19 -4.73 8.04
N THR A 193 2.61 -5.94 7.66
CA THR A 193 1.89 -7.17 7.97
C THR A 193 2.90 -8.24 8.37
N LEU A 194 2.65 -8.89 9.50
CA LEU A 194 3.32 -10.11 9.93
C LEU A 194 2.31 -11.26 9.83
N THR A 195 2.74 -12.42 9.35
CA THR A 195 1.83 -13.52 9.01
C THR A 195 2.24 -14.80 9.70
N ILE A 196 1.22 -15.53 10.17
CA ILE A 196 1.27 -16.96 10.45
C ILE A 196 0.28 -17.63 9.50
N GLN A 197 0.72 -18.68 8.82
CA GLN A 197 -0.11 -19.48 7.94
C GLN A 197 -0.16 -20.91 8.47
N PHE A 198 -1.33 -21.51 8.39
CA PHE A 198 -1.59 -22.87 8.83
C PHE A 198 -1.43 -23.81 7.62
N PRO A 199 -0.43 -24.71 7.64
CA PRO A 199 -0.14 -25.59 6.50
C PRO A 199 -1.17 -26.70 6.30
N GLU A 200 -2.02 -26.97 7.29
CA GLU A 200 -3.06 -27.99 7.23
C GLU A 200 -4.06 -27.71 6.10
N ALA A 201 -4.50 -28.75 5.39
CA ALA A 201 -5.46 -28.61 4.31
C ALA A 201 -6.75 -27.93 4.81
N GLY A 202 -7.11 -26.81 4.18
CA GLY A 202 -8.25 -26.00 4.60
C GLY A 202 -8.06 -25.18 5.88
N GLY A 203 -6.88 -25.21 6.52
CA GLY A 203 -6.56 -24.48 7.76
C GLY A 203 -6.82 -25.28 9.03
N VAL A 204 -6.83 -24.62 10.20
CA VAL A 204 -7.12 -25.19 11.53
C VAL A 204 -8.53 -24.79 11.99
N ALA A 205 -9.16 -25.50 12.94
CA ALA A 205 -10.47 -25.07 13.44
C ALA A 205 -10.35 -23.69 14.12
N ALA A 206 -11.32 -22.80 13.89
CA ALA A 206 -11.30 -21.46 14.51
C ALA A 206 -11.28 -21.53 16.04
N GLU A 207 -11.99 -22.50 16.61
CA GLU A 207 -12.04 -22.77 18.05
C GLU A 207 -10.66 -23.16 18.65
N ASP A 208 -9.77 -23.78 17.86
CA ASP A 208 -8.44 -24.17 18.33
C ASP A 208 -7.57 -22.95 18.68
N LEU A 209 -7.89 -21.77 18.11
CA LEU A 209 -7.24 -20.50 18.47
C LEU A 209 -7.68 -19.99 19.84
N PHE A 210 -8.90 -20.34 20.27
CA PHE A 210 -9.50 -19.87 21.53
C PHE A 210 -9.30 -20.83 22.71
N THR A 211 -9.06 -22.11 22.42
CA THR A 211 -8.86 -23.17 23.43
C THR A 211 -7.39 -23.33 23.85
N GLY A 212 -6.46 -22.59 23.22
CA GLY A 212 -5.04 -22.67 23.55
C GLY A 212 -4.31 -23.91 23.03
N LYS A 213 -4.96 -24.74 22.20
CA LYS A 213 -4.33 -25.89 21.53
C LYS A 213 -3.19 -25.48 20.59
N ARG A 214 -3.25 -24.25 20.07
CA ARG A 214 -2.23 -23.68 19.18
C ARG A 214 -1.25 -22.81 19.96
N ARG A 215 0.06 -23.01 19.75
CA ARG A 215 1.13 -22.20 20.39
C ARG A 215 1.60 -21.03 19.53
N ASP A 216 1.22 -21.00 18.27
CA ASP A 216 1.60 -19.99 17.29
C ASP A 216 0.69 -18.77 17.32
N VAL A 217 -0.63 -18.97 17.51
CA VAL A 217 -1.58 -17.91 17.83
C VAL A 217 -2.50 -18.39 18.93
N ILE A 218 -2.57 -17.62 20.02
CA ILE A 218 -3.46 -17.90 21.15
C ILE A 218 -4.35 -16.68 21.34
N VAL A 219 -5.66 -16.89 21.44
CA VAL A 219 -6.62 -15.87 21.86
C VAL A 219 -7.34 -16.44 23.06
N ALA A 220 -7.38 -15.72 24.19
CA ALA A 220 -8.17 -16.19 25.32
C ALA A 220 -9.66 -16.13 24.95
N TYR A 221 -10.45 -17.11 25.39
CA TYR A 221 -11.90 -17.05 25.20
C TYR A 221 -12.47 -15.81 25.91
N PRO A 222 -13.32 -15.00 25.26
CA PRO A 222 -13.82 -13.78 25.88
C PRO A 222 -14.74 -14.08 27.08
N GLN A 223 -14.36 -13.61 28.26
CA GLN A 223 -15.16 -13.78 29.49
C GLN A 223 -16.59 -13.25 29.36
N ASN A 224 -16.77 -12.18 28.58
CA ASN A 224 -18.04 -11.51 28.36
C ASN A 224 -18.75 -11.95 27.06
N GLY A 225 -18.30 -13.04 26.44
CA GLY A 225 -18.74 -13.48 25.13
C GLY A 225 -18.33 -12.54 24.00
N PHE A 226 -18.77 -12.86 22.78
CA PHE A 226 -18.52 -12.08 21.57
C PHE A 226 -19.52 -10.95 21.44
N ARG A 227 -19.14 -9.74 21.87
CA ARG A 227 -19.99 -8.55 21.82
C ARG A 227 -19.20 -7.28 21.61
N ARG A 228 -19.89 -6.20 21.22
CA ARG A 228 -19.27 -4.88 21.01
C ARG A 228 -18.49 -4.46 22.28
N ARG A 229 -17.23 -4.04 22.10
CA ARG A 229 -16.29 -3.69 23.19
C ARG A 229 -15.96 -4.85 24.16
N SER A 230 -16.10 -6.10 23.74
CA SER A 230 -15.50 -7.24 24.43
C SER A 230 -14.01 -7.30 24.13
N TYR A 231 -13.18 -7.43 25.16
CA TYR A 231 -11.71 -7.47 25.04
C TYR A 231 -11.19 -8.75 25.65
N THR A 232 -10.26 -9.39 24.95
CA THR A 232 -9.58 -10.60 25.43
C THR A 232 -8.09 -10.54 25.16
N ARG A 233 -7.28 -11.31 25.89
CA ARG A 233 -5.83 -11.36 25.68
C ARG A 233 -5.50 -12.18 24.43
N PHE A 234 -4.43 -11.82 23.74
CA PHE A 234 -3.89 -12.62 22.65
C PHE A 234 -2.37 -12.70 22.69
N ARG A 235 -1.83 -13.75 22.06
CA ARG A 235 -0.41 -13.94 21.76
C ARG A 235 -0.27 -14.32 20.30
N PHE A 236 0.58 -13.60 19.57
CA PHE A 236 0.91 -13.86 18.18
C PHE A 236 2.41 -14.10 18.08
N ARG A 237 2.82 -15.28 17.62
CA ARG A 237 4.25 -15.64 17.56
C ARG A 237 5.01 -14.78 16.53
N LEU A 238 6.18 -14.32 16.93
CA LEU A 238 7.14 -13.59 16.11
C LEU A 238 8.35 -14.49 15.84
N GLY A 239 8.94 -14.41 14.65
CA GLY A 239 10.12 -15.20 14.32
C GLY A 239 9.88 -16.70 14.16
N PRO A 240 10.94 -17.52 14.27
CA PRO A 240 10.85 -18.99 14.25
C PRO A 240 10.23 -19.55 15.53
N ALA A 241 9.79 -20.81 15.50
CA ALA A 241 9.14 -21.44 16.65
C ALA A 241 10.08 -21.55 17.87
N THR A 242 11.37 -21.75 17.62
CA THR A 242 12.42 -21.89 18.64
C THR A 242 12.73 -20.61 19.41
N ALA A 243 12.36 -19.44 18.88
CA ALA A 243 12.66 -18.15 19.53
C ALA A 243 11.69 -17.81 20.68
N GLU A 244 10.55 -18.51 20.77
CA GLU A 244 9.48 -18.27 21.76
C GLU A 244 9.11 -16.78 21.96
N CYS A 245 9.24 -15.97 20.91
CA CYS A 245 8.94 -14.55 20.95
C CYS A 245 7.49 -14.31 20.53
N TYR A 246 6.78 -13.45 21.26
CA TYR A 246 5.36 -13.19 21.04
C TYR A 246 5.05 -11.69 21.05
N ALA A 247 4.23 -11.27 20.11
CA ALA A 247 3.44 -10.04 20.23
C ALA A 247 2.24 -10.32 21.12
N GLN A 248 2.15 -9.61 22.23
CA GLN A 248 1.08 -9.76 23.21
C GLN A 248 0.25 -8.48 23.31
N GLY A 249 -1.00 -8.64 23.76
CA GLY A 249 -1.89 -7.51 23.93
C GLY A 249 -3.33 -7.90 24.19
N THR A 250 -4.22 -6.96 23.92
CA THR A 250 -5.67 -7.15 23.99
C THR A 250 -6.31 -7.02 22.62
N LEU A 251 -7.21 -7.93 22.31
CA LEU A 251 -7.98 -8.02 21.08
C LEU A 251 -9.43 -7.65 21.37
N GLN A 252 -9.99 -6.75 20.57
CA GLN A 252 -11.42 -6.45 20.61
C GLN A 252 -12.18 -7.47 19.78
N VAL A 253 -12.80 -8.44 20.45
CA VAL A 253 -13.53 -9.56 19.83
C VAL A 253 -15.03 -9.27 19.83
N ASP A 254 -15.48 -8.55 18.80
CA ASP A 254 -16.88 -8.12 18.69
C ASP A 254 -17.80 -9.13 18.01
N ARG A 255 -17.23 -10.16 17.39
CA ARG A 255 -17.92 -11.15 16.56
C ARG A 255 -17.28 -12.51 16.72
N GLU A 256 -18.09 -13.53 16.93
CA GLU A 256 -17.65 -14.92 16.94
C GLU A 256 -17.35 -15.40 15.51
N PRO A 257 -16.26 -16.16 15.28
CA PRO A 257 -16.09 -16.88 14.03
C PRO A 257 -17.27 -17.85 13.83
N PRO A 258 -17.79 -18.04 12.59
CA PRO A 258 -18.89 -18.97 12.37
C PRO A 258 -18.53 -20.39 12.81
N HIS A 259 -19.51 -21.12 13.33
CA HIS A 259 -19.33 -22.51 13.75
C HIS A 259 -18.78 -23.36 12.59
N GLY A 260 -17.82 -24.24 12.89
CA GLY A 260 -17.15 -25.08 11.88
C GLY A 260 -16.20 -24.34 10.94
N ALA A 261 -16.00 -23.02 11.09
CA ALA A 261 -15.04 -22.28 10.28
C ALA A 261 -13.60 -22.72 10.57
N ARG A 262 -12.77 -22.71 9.53
CA ARG A 262 -11.34 -23.02 9.61
C ARG A 262 -10.50 -21.80 9.29
N VAL A 263 -9.45 -21.53 10.06
CA VAL A 263 -8.51 -20.43 9.82
C VAL A 263 -7.34 -20.91 8.98
N THR A 264 -7.10 -20.28 7.84
CA THR A 264 -5.96 -20.61 6.96
C THR A 264 -4.73 -19.75 7.23
N LEU A 265 -4.94 -18.48 7.59
CA LEU A 265 -3.87 -17.59 8.01
C LEU A 265 -4.36 -16.55 9.00
N VAL A 266 -3.43 -16.11 9.85
CA VAL A 266 -3.60 -14.99 10.78
C VAL A 266 -2.54 -13.94 10.47
N ARG A 267 -2.96 -12.68 10.42
CA ARG A 267 -2.11 -11.53 10.15
C ARG A 267 -2.16 -10.54 11.30
N LEU A 268 -1.00 -10.14 11.80
CA LEU A 268 -0.86 -8.94 12.62
C LEU A 268 -0.53 -7.77 11.70
N ILE A 269 -1.50 -6.87 11.52
CA ILE A 269 -1.41 -5.71 10.64
C ILE A 269 -1.12 -4.48 11.49
N ARG A 270 -0.03 -3.78 11.19
CA ARG A 270 0.32 -2.48 11.76
C ARG A 270 0.06 -1.38 10.75
N LYS A 271 -0.82 -0.43 11.06
CA LYS A 271 -1.11 0.72 10.21
C LYS A 271 -0.74 2.03 10.91
N ARG A 272 -0.03 2.90 10.20
CA ARG A 272 0.28 4.26 10.67
C ARG A 272 -0.95 5.14 10.54
N VAL A 273 -1.40 5.72 11.65
CA VAL A 273 -2.51 6.68 11.70
C VAL A 273 -2.03 7.93 12.43
N GLY A 274 -1.71 8.98 11.66
CA GLY A 274 -1.00 10.12 12.22
C GLY A 274 0.33 9.65 12.83
N PRO A 275 0.69 10.08 14.05
CA PRO A 275 1.96 9.72 14.68
C PRO A 275 1.94 8.32 15.34
N ARG A 276 0.76 7.70 15.49
CA ARG A 276 0.62 6.45 16.23
C ARG A 276 0.42 5.27 15.30
N TYR A 277 0.85 4.10 15.75
CA TYR A 277 0.49 2.84 15.13
C TYR A 277 -0.83 2.32 15.68
N ARG A 278 -1.63 1.73 14.80
CA ARG A 278 -2.84 0.98 15.14
C ARG A 278 -2.65 -0.44 14.65
N TYR A 279 -3.06 -1.38 15.48
CA TYR A 279 -2.90 -2.81 15.21
C TYR A 279 -4.25 -3.46 14.99
N THR A 280 -4.27 -4.43 14.08
CA THR A 280 -5.42 -5.27 13.78
C THR A 280 -4.93 -6.69 13.65
N LEU A 281 -5.65 -7.64 14.23
CA LEU A 281 -5.48 -9.06 13.95
C LEU A 281 -6.51 -9.47 12.91
N GLN A 282 -6.06 -10.00 11.78
CA GLN A 282 -6.88 -10.38 10.65
C GLN A 282 -6.84 -11.91 10.49
N PHE A 283 -8.01 -12.55 10.54
CA PHE A 283 -8.18 -13.99 10.32
C PHE A 283 -8.78 -14.21 8.94
N LEU A 284 -8.16 -15.09 8.14
CA LEU A 284 -8.77 -15.59 6.92
C LEU A 284 -9.48 -16.91 7.25
N LEU A 285 -10.80 -16.89 7.22
CA LEU A 285 -11.66 -18.02 7.50
C LEU A 285 -12.11 -18.68 6.20
N ASN A 286 -12.06 -20.01 6.19
CA ASN A 286 -12.77 -20.88 5.27
C ASN A 286 -14.02 -21.36 5.99
N LEU A 287 -15.18 -21.16 5.40
CA LEU A 287 -16.45 -21.54 6.01
C LEU A 287 -16.82 -22.96 5.59
N ALA A 288 -17.37 -23.75 6.52
CA ALA A 288 -17.91 -25.07 6.23
C ALA A 288 -19.10 -24.95 5.26
N ASP A 289 -20.00 -24.00 5.55
CA ASP A 289 -21.13 -23.65 4.71
C ASP A 289 -21.00 -22.20 4.21
N PRO A 290 -21.35 -21.92 2.95
CA PRO A 290 -21.42 -20.54 2.47
C PRO A 290 -22.46 -19.75 3.28
N ILE A 291 -22.16 -18.48 3.58
CA ILE A 291 -23.10 -17.61 4.28
C ILE A 291 -24.37 -17.47 3.43
N ARG A 292 -25.48 -18.02 3.92
CA ARG A 292 -26.81 -17.79 3.36
C ARG A 292 -27.45 -16.65 4.13
N LEU A 293 -27.82 -15.58 3.43
CA LEU A 293 -28.62 -14.51 4.01
C LEU A 293 -30.07 -14.96 3.99
N GLU A 294 -30.69 -15.12 5.16
CA GLU A 294 -32.14 -15.30 5.25
C GLU A 294 -32.82 -14.00 4.78
N VAL A 295 -33.68 -14.11 3.78
CA VAL A 295 -34.44 -12.99 3.27
C VAL A 295 -35.90 -13.20 3.64
N ALA A 296 -36.43 -12.31 4.49
CA ALA A 296 -37.79 -12.42 5.00
C ALA A 296 -38.87 -12.29 3.91
N ASN A 297 -38.56 -11.61 2.80
CA ASN A 297 -39.49 -11.32 1.71
C ASN A 297 -38.96 -11.83 0.36
N ARG A 298 -39.87 -12.07 -0.58
CA ARG A 298 -39.50 -12.33 -1.99
C ARG A 298 -38.74 -11.12 -2.53
N ARG A 299 -37.50 -11.36 -2.97
CA ARG A 299 -36.66 -10.34 -3.59
C ARG A 299 -37.22 -9.92 -4.94
N LYS A 300 -37.04 -8.66 -5.30
CA LYS A 300 -37.28 -8.16 -6.65
C LYS A 300 -36.24 -8.77 -7.62
N PRO A 301 -36.58 -9.01 -8.89
CA PRO A 301 -35.71 -9.76 -9.80
C PRO A 301 -34.39 -9.04 -10.11
N LEU A 302 -34.44 -7.72 -10.29
CA LEU A 302 -33.32 -6.94 -10.83
C LEU A 302 -33.28 -5.52 -10.27
N VAL A 303 -32.08 -5.03 -10.04
CA VAL A 303 -31.77 -3.59 -9.91
C VAL A 303 -30.55 -3.25 -10.76
N ALA A 304 -30.58 -2.12 -11.43
CA ALA A 304 -29.45 -1.56 -12.16
C ALA A 304 -28.85 -0.39 -11.38
N LEU A 305 -27.53 -0.41 -11.22
CA LEU A 305 -26.74 0.68 -10.65
C LEU A 305 -25.84 1.26 -11.73
N HIS A 306 -26.08 2.52 -12.07
CA HIS A 306 -25.22 3.28 -12.96
C HIS A 306 -24.28 4.16 -12.15
N PHE A 307 -23.00 3.79 -12.07
CA PHE A 307 -22.00 4.59 -11.35
C PHE A 307 -21.60 5.83 -12.13
N GLY A 308 -21.66 6.98 -11.47
CA GLY A 308 -21.24 8.26 -12.01
C GLY A 308 -20.91 9.23 -10.88
N TRP A 309 -19.89 10.06 -11.06
CA TRP A 309 -19.55 11.09 -10.08
C TRP A 309 -20.01 12.45 -10.59
N SER A 310 -21.08 12.95 -10.01
CA SER A 310 -21.54 14.33 -10.17
C SER A 310 -21.59 15.00 -8.79
N PHE A 311 -21.63 16.33 -8.80
CA PHE A 311 -21.73 17.14 -7.60
C PHE A 311 -22.86 18.15 -7.81
N ASP A 312 -23.81 18.19 -6.89
CA ASP A 312 -24.90 19.17 -6.86
C ASP A 312 -24.96 19.87 -5.48
N GLU A 313 -26.01 20.65 -5.24
CA GLU A 313 -26.24 21.34 -3.96
C GLU A 313 -26.49 20.36 -2.79
N ALA A 314 -26.99 19.16 -3.07
CA ALA A 314 -27.20 18.09 -2.09
C ALA A 314 -25.91 17.30 -1.78
N GLY A 315 -24.88 17.46 -2.61
CA GLY A 315 -23.53 16.96 -2.44
C GLY A 315 -23.10 16.04 -3.57
N ARG A 316 -22.16 15.15 -3.28
CA ARG A 316 -21.66 14.18 -4.26
C ARG A 316 -22.66 13.05 -4.50
N GLN A 317 -23.13 12.97 -5.74
CA GLN A 317 -23.89 11.84 -6.26
C GLN A 317 -22.91 10.73 -6.69
N ILE A 318 -23.26 9.49 -6.38
CA ILE A 318 -22.38 8.31 -6.56
C ILE A 318 -22.91 7.37 -7.64
N ALA A 319 -24.22 7.18 -7.68
CA ALA A 319 -24.87 6.30 -8.64
C ALA A 319 -26.35 6.66 -8.80
N GLY A 320 -26.90 6.41 -9.99
CA GLY A 320 -28.34 6.24 -10.17
C GLY A 320 -28.71 4.78 -9.93
N ILE A 321 -29.79 4.54 -9.20
CA ILE A 321 -30.33 3.22 -8.90
C ILE A 321 -31.74 3.14 -9.48
N SER A 322 -32.00 2.17 -10.35
CA SER A 322 -33.36 1.91 -10.84
C SER A 322 -33.65 0.41 -10.86
N ASP A 323 -34.86 0.06 -10.46
CA ASP A 323 -35.42 -1.29 -10.60
C ASP A 323 -36.54 -1.38 -11.64
N ASN A 324 -36.73 -0.30 -12.42
CA ASN A 324 -37.70 -0.25 -13.50
C ASN A 324 -37.11 0.42 -14.76
N GLY A 325 -37.81 0.30 -15.89
CA GLY A 325 -37.36 0.86 -17.17
C GLY A 325 -37.55 2.37 -17.31
N ASN A 326 -38.04 3.06 -16.26
CA ASN A 326 -38.37 4.48 -16.32
C ASN A 326 -37.26 5.31 -15.68
N ALA A 327 -36.69 6.24 -16.46
CA ALA A 327 -35.60 7.08 -15.99
C ALA A 327 -36.01 8.05 -14.87
N THR A 328 -37.30 8.43 -14.81
CA THR A 328 -37.80 9.36 -13.77
C THR A 328 -37.90 8.73 -12.39
N ASP A 329 -37.95 7.40 -12.33
CA ASP A 329 -38.11 6.66 -11.07
C ASP A 329 -36.76 6.25 -10.49
N ALA A 330 -35.66 6.63 -11.16
CA ALA A 330 -34.31 6.36 -10.70
C ALA A 330 -34.01 7.14 -9.42
N HIS A 331 -33.64 6.42 -8.36
CA HIS A 331 -33.18 7.01 -7.12
C HIS A 331 -31.68 7.35 -7.22
N ILE A 332 -31.32 8.59 -6.90
CA ILE A 332 -29.92 9.02 -6.82
C ILE A 332 -29.34 8.66 -5.45
N LEU A 333 -28.29 7.84 -5.46
CA LEU A 333 -27.49 7.53 -4.28
C LEU A 333 -26.46 8.64 -4.06
N SER A 334 -26.72 9.50 -3.07
CA SER A 334 -25.80 10.57 -2.67
C SER A 334 -24.99 10.21 -1.43
N LEU A 335 -23.77 10.74 -1.34
CA LEU A 335 -22.95 10.59 -0.15
C LEU A 335 -23.52 11.47 0.97
N PRO A 336 -23.68 10.97 2.21
CA PRO A 336 -24.20 11.78 3.30
C PRO A 336 -23.41 13.11 3.48
N PRO A 337 -24.09 14.28 3.60
CA PRO A 337 -23.44 15.59 3.67
C PRO A 337 -22.41 15.72 4.80
N SER A 338 -22.66 15.04 5.93
CA SER A 338 -21.74 15.02 7.07
C SER A 338 -20.39 14.37 6.78
N ILE A 339 -20.32 13.43 5.82
CA ILE A 339 -19.06 12.82 5.37
C ILE A 339 -18.30 13.80 4.49
N GLU A 340 -19.01 14.49 3.59
CA GLU A 340 -18.44 15.51 2.71
C GLU A 340 -17.87 16.68 3.49
N ALA A 341 -18.63 17.22 4.44
CA ALA A 341 -18.19 18.31 5.30
C ALA A 341 -16.89 17.98 6.05
N ASP A 342 -16.70 16.74 6.51
CA ASP A 342 -15.45 16.31 7.13
C ASP A 342 -14.28 16.21 6.15
N LEU A 343 -14.53 15.74 4.92
CA LEU A 343 -13.52 15.68 3.87
C LEU A 343 -13.10 17.08 3.43
N THR A 344 -14.06 18.00 3.26
CA THR A 344 -13.81 19.41 2.93
C THR A 344 -13.02 20.08 4.03
N ARG A 345 -13.43 19.96 5.31
CA ARG A 345 -12.67 20.49 6.44
C ARG A 345 -11.24 19.94 6.49
N ALA A 346 -11.05 18.65 6.22
CA ALA A 346 -9.71 18.08 6.16
C ALA A 346 -8.87 18.60 4.97
N ALA A 347 -9.50 18.88 3.82
CA ALA A 347 -8.84 19.50 2.68
C ALA A 347 -8.43 20.95 2.98
N THR A 348 -9.27 21.73 3.67
CA THR A 348 -8.94 23.08 4.14
C THR A 348 -7.72 23.07 5.06
N ILE A 349 -7.69 22.19 6.08
CA ILE A 349 -6.53 22.06 6.96
C ILE A 349 -5.26 21.69 6.16
N ARG A 350 -5.39 20.80 5.17
CA ARG A 350 -4.26 20.45 4.31
C ARG A 350 -3.74 21.66 3.53
N SER A 351 -4.63 22.41 2.89
CA SER A 351 -4.28 23.59 2.10
C SER A 351 -3.54 24.62 2.96
N GLN A 352 -4.08 24.92 4.14
CA GLN A 352 -3.45 25.83 5.12
C GLN A 352 -2.03 25.37 5.48
N ARG A 353 -1.86 24.07 5.77
CA ARG A 353 -0.54 23.49 6.09
C ARG A 353 0.43 23.58 4.93
N ASP A 354 -0.01 23.34 3.69
CA ASP A 354 0.84 23.39 2.50
C ASP A 354 1.32 24.84 2.25
N ILE A 355 0.48 25.86 2.49
CA ILE A 355 0.83 27.29 2.43
C ILE A 355 1.86 27.64 3.52
N GLU A 356 1.57 27.31 4.78
CA GLU A 356 2.45 27.58 5.91
C GLU A 356 3.81 26.90 5.76
N LEU A 357 3.82 25.68 5.23
CA LEU A 357 5.03 24.92 4.97
C LEU A 357 5.95 25.62 3.99
N ALA A 358 5.40 26.14 2.89
CA ALA A 358 6.17 26.87 1.90
C ALA A 358 6.76 28.17 2.50
N ALA A 359 5.97 28.87 3.33
CA ALA A 359 6.42 30.07 4.04
C ALA A 359 7.55 29.76 5.03
N VAL A 360 7.44 28.69 5.82
CA VAL A 360 8.48 28.25 6.76
C VAL A 360 9.75 27.81 6.03
N ALA A 361 9.62 27.05 4.94
CA ALA A 361 10.75 26.67 4.11
C ALA A 361 11.49 27.89 3.56
N GLN A 362 10.75 28.89 3.07
CA GLN A 362 11.35 30.12 2.57
C GLN A 362 12.03 30.91 3.69
N ARG A 363 11.37 31.05 4.84
CA ARG A 363 11.90 31.75 6.02
C ARG A 363 13.20 31.13 6.52
N LEU A 364 13.27 29.80 6.63
CA LEU A 364 14.49 29.09 7.01
C LEU A 364 15.65 29.40 6.05
N LYS A 365 15.40 29.42 4.74
CA LYS A 365 16.44 29.71 3.74
C LYS A 365 16.98 31.13 3.83
N THR A 366 16.13 32.09 4.18
CA THR A 366 16.50 33.50 4.27
C THR A 366 17.16 33.85 5.60
N GLU A 367 16.58 33.40 6.71
CA GLU A 367 16.94 33.87 8.06
C GLU A 367 17.96 32.98 8.76
N TRP A 368 18.09 31.71 8.37
CA TRP A 368 18.97 30.77 9.07
C TRP A 368 20.25 30.47 8.31
N LYS A 369 21.38 30.53 9.01
CA LYS A 369 22.69 30.10 8.51
C LYS A 369 23.13 28.86 9.28
N LEU A 370 23.58 27.85 8.54
CA LEU A 370 24.12 26.63 9.14
C LEU A 370 25.37 26.98 9.97
N PRO A 371 25.45 26.61 11.26
CA PRO A 371 26.69 26.72 12.01
C PRO A 371 27.79 25.85 11.39
N SER A 372 29.06 26.16 11.68
CA SER A 372 30.17 25.33 11.22
C SER A 372 30.06 23.93 11.85
N LEU A 373 29.83 22.92 11.01
CA LEU A 373 29.71 21.51 11.40
C LEU A 373 30.81 20.68 10.75
N PRO A 374 31.25 19.55 11.32
CA PRO A 374 32.23 18.67 10.69
C PRO A 374 31.77 18.17 9.31
N GLU A 375 32.72 17.79 8.47
CA GLU A 375 32.44 17.08 7.23
C GLU A 375 31.81 15.71 7.54
N GLY A 376 30.78 15.34 6.79
CA GLY A 376 30.00 14.11 7.06
C GLY A 376 28.91 14.25 8.13
N ASP A 377 28.72 15.41 8.75
CA ASP A 377 27.62 15.62 9.69
C ASP A 377 26.25 15.55 8.98
N ALA A 378 25.34 14.75 9.51
CA ALA A 378 24.02 14.50 8.93
C ALA A 378 23.16 15.78 8.78
N LEU A 379 23.31 16.77 9.67
CA LEU A 379 22.61 18.05 9.56
C LEU A 379 23.16 18.87 8.39
N ARG A 380 24.49 18.86 8.17
CA ARG A 380 25.11 19.54 7.02
C ARG A 380 24.55 18.99 5.71
N SER A 381 24.58 17.66 5.52
CA SER A 381 24.07 17.04 4.28
C SER A 381 22.57 17.31 4.06
N GLN A 382 21.75 17.26 5.12
CA GLN A 382 20.33 17.59 5.01
C GLN A 382 20.08 19.07 4.70
N TRP A 383 20.89 19.97 5.26
CA TRP A 383 20.79 21.40 5.01
C TRP A 383 21.14 21.76 3.57
N GLU A 384 22.21 21.19 3.02
CA GLU A 384 22.61 21.40 1.63
C GLU A 384 21.53 20.90 0.65
N GLU A 385 20.98 19.71 0.90
CA GLU A 385 19.87 19.17 0.09
C GLU A 385 18.62 20.05 0.20
N PHE A 386 18.32 20.57 1.40
CA PHE A 386 17.22 21.50 1.64
C PHE A 386 17.42 22.81 0.86
N CYS A 387 18.60 23.41 0.93
CA CYS A 387 18.95 24.65 0.22
C CYS A 387 18.86 24.49 -1.30
N GLY A 388 19.24 23.34 -1.85
CA GLY A 388 19.17 23.04 -3.30
C GLY A 388 17.76 22.87 -3.89
N MET A 389 16.71 22.78 -3.09
CA MET A 389 15.33 22.59 -3.57
C MET A 389 14.49 23.87 -3.55
N PRO A 390 13.66 24.19 -4.55
CA PRO A 390 12.68 25.28 -4.43
C PRO A 390 11.76 25.08 -3.23
N ALA A 391 11.43 26.14 -2.47
CA ALA A 391 10.67 26.04 -1.22
C ALA A 391 9.33 25.29 -1.36
N HIS A 392 8.60 25.54 -2.47
CA HIS A 392 7.33 24.87 -2.78
C HIS A 392 7.44 23.37 -3.10
N ARG A 393 8.66 22.85 -3.30
CA ARG A 393 8.92 21.41 -3.54
C ARG A 393 9.41 20.68 -2.30
N ILE A 394 9.61 21.39 -1.19
CA ILE A 394 10.08 20.79 0.06
C ILE A 394 8.89 20.09 0.70
N SER A 395 9.09 18.82 1.08
CA SER A 395 8.03 18.04 1.73
C SER A 395 8.03 18.28 3.24
N SER A 396 6.85 18.14 3.85
CA SER A 396 6.69 18.22 5.32
C SER A 396 7.64 17.25 6.03
N HIS A 397 7.78 16.03 5.51
CA HIS A 397 8.70 15.04 6.09
C HIS A 397 10.15 15.53 6.15
N ARG A 398 10.64 16.19 5.09
CA ARG A 398 12.01 16.73 5.06
C ARG A 398 12.20 17.84 6.09
N LEU A 399 11.26 18.77 6.20
CA LEU A 399 11.33 19.83 7.21
C LEU A 399 11.28 19.27 8.64
N HIS A 400 10.44 18.27 8.92
CA HIS A 400 10.40 17.64 10.24
C HIS A 400 11.68 16.84 10.55
N ALA A 401 12.28 16.19 9.54
CA ALA A 401 13.58 15.52 9.68
C ALA A 401 14.68 16.53 9.99
N LEU A 402 14.75 17.62 9.23
CA LEU A 402 15.68 18.72 9.45
C LEU A 402 15.53 19.31 10.86
N ALA A 403 14.29 19.61 11.27
CA ALA A 403 13.99 20.09 12.62
C ALA A 403 14.45 19.13 13.73
N THR A 404 14.37 17.81 13.48
CA THR A 404 14.86 16.81 14.43
C THR A 404 16.38 16.88 14.51
N CYS A 405 17.09 16.86 13.39
CA CYS A 405 18.55 16.98 13.36
C CYS A 405 19.06 18.30 13.97
N MET A 406 18.35 19.41 13.79
CA MET A 406 18.65 20.70 14.41
C MET A 406 18.39 20.68 15.93
N ARG A 407 17.32 20.02 16.39
CA ARG A 407 17.05 19.87 17.84
C ARG A 407 18.10 19.00 18.52
N ASP A 408 18.48 17.89 17.90
CA ASP A 408 19.49 16.97 18.47
C ASP A 408 20.85 17.65 18.67
N ARG A 409 21.10 18.74 17.91
CA ARG A 409 22.29 19.59 18.02
C ARG A 409 22.05 20.89 18.80
N SER A 410 20.85 21.09 19.34
CA SER A 410 20.43 22.32 20.05
C SER A 410 20.60 23.62 19.25
N VAL A 411 20.45 23.54 17.92
CA VAL A 411 20.58 24.69 17.00
C VAL A 411 19.25 25.05 16.33
N ILE A 412 18.13 24.52 16.80
CA ILE A 412 16.83 24.79 16.21
C ILE A 412 16.31 26.17 16.62
N PRO A 413 15.89 27.05 15.68
CA PRO A 413 15.21 28.29 16.02
C PRO A 413 13.91 28.05 16.77
N GLU A 414 13.61 28.85 17.80
CA GLU A 414 12.40 28.69 18.62
C GLU A 414 11.11 28.72 17.78
N TRP A 415 11.02 29.67 16.85
CA TRP A 415 9.87 29.79 15.95
C TRP A 415 9.68 28.56 15.07
N PHE A 416 10.76 27.88 14.68
CA PHE A 416 10.71 26.68 13.84
C PHE A 416 10.26 25.46 14.65
N ASP A 417 10.73 25.34 15.90
CA ASP A 417 10.23 24.29 16.79
C ASP A 417 8.75 24.52 17.18
N ALA A 418 8.35 25.77 17.39
CA ALA A 418 6.96 26.16 17.64
C ALA A 418 6.07 25.80 16.45
N TRP A 419 6.44 26.19 15.23
CA TRP A 419 5.73 25.80 14.01
C TRP A 419 5.59 24.28 13.91
N ARG A 420 6.67 23.53 14.13
CA ARG A 420 6.66 22.06 14.03
C ARG A 420 5.66 21.42 15.00
N LYS A 421 5.53 21.97 16.22
CA LYS A 421 4.52 21.51 17.20
C LYS A 421 3.10 21.78 16.70
N THR A 422 2.85 22.98 16.18
CA THR A 422 1.54 23.38 15.60
C THR A 422 1.19 22.54 14.37
N ASP A 423 2.11 22.39 13.42
CA ASP A 423 1.91 21.57 12.21
C ASP A 423 1.61 20.11 12.57
N LYS A 424 2.29 19.55 13.58
CA LYS A 424 2.02 18.19 14.07
C LYS A 424 0.59 18.02 14.57
N LEU A 425 0.03 19.03 15.26
CA LEU A 425 -1.36 19.00 15.75
C LEU A 425 -2.36 19.17 14.60
N ALA A 426 -2.10 20.12 13.69
CA ALA A 426 -2.92 20.32 12.50
C ALA A 426 -2.97 19.06 11.63
N TRP A 427 -1.81 18.42 11.42
CA TRP A 427 -1.71 17.15 10.71
C TRP A 427 -2.50 16.03 11.38
N GLN A 428 -2.41 15.89 12.71
CA GLN A 428 -3.18 14.90 13.46
C GLN A 428 -4.68 15.11 13.27
N SER A 429 -5.15 16.35 13.44
CA SER A 429 -6.55 16.72 13.25
C SER A 429 -7.02 16.37 11.83
N GLN A 430 -6.24 16.74 10.81
CA GLN A 430 -6.48 16.39 9.41
C GLN A 430 -6.62 14.87 9.23
N MET A 431 -5.63 14.08 9.69
CA MET A 431 -5.62 12.63 9.50
C MET A 431 -6.79 11.93 10.23
N HIS A 432 -7.15 12.41 11.42
CA HIS A 432 -8.29 11.88 12.17
C HIS A 432 -9.62 12.13 11.45
N LYS A 433 -9.84 13.34 10.92
CA LYS A 433 -11.03 13.68 10.13
C LYS A 433 -11.14 12.83 8.87
N VAL A 434 -10.07 12.74 8.08
CA VAL A 434 -10.04 11.90 6.87
C VAL A 434 -10.35 10.45 7.18
N ARG A 435 -9.76 9.89 8.25
CA ARG A 435 -10.03 8.50 8.65
C ARG A 435 -11.49 8.30 9.06
N SER A 436 -12.03 9.18 9.91
CA SER A 436 -13.41 9.11 10.37
C SER A 436 -14.37 9.14 9.18
N ALA A 437 -14.21 10.12 8.28
CA ALA A 437 -15.03 10.26 7.08
C ALA A 437 -14.94 9.02 6.15
N ARG A 438 -13.72 8.52 5.90
CA ARG A 438 -13.53 7.30 5.09
C ARG A 438 -14.18 6.08 5.71
N ASN A 439 -14.08 5.91 7.04
CA ASN A 439 -14.73 4.81 7.74
C ASN A 439 -16.25 4.91 7.63
N ARG A 440 -16.84 6.09 7.89
CA ARG A 440 -18.28 6.32 7.73
C ARG A 440 -18.74 6.08 6.29
N ARG A 441 -17.94 6.49 5.31
CA ARG A 441 -18.19 6.22 3.89
C ARG A 441 -18.18 4.73 3.56
N THR A 442 -17.20 3.98 4.06
CA THR A 442 -17.15 2.52 3.88
C THR A 442 -18.35 1.85 4.55
N THR A 443 -18.73 2.27 5.75
CA THR A 443 -19.95 1.76 6.43
C THR A 443 -21.20 2.05 5.62
N PHE A 444 -21.34 3.28 5.11
CA PHE A 444 -22.45 3.66 4.23
C PHE A 444 -22.53 2.75 3.00
N TYR A 445 -21.43 2.55 2.27
CA TYR A 445 -21.42 1.65 1.10
C TYR A 445 -21.73 0.20 1.45
N ARG A 446 -21.26 -0.30 2.61
CA ARG A 446 -21.60 -1.64 3.07
C ARG A 446 -23.09 -1.78 3.37
N GLN A 447 -23.69 -0.77 4.00
CA GLN A 447 -25.11 -0.77 4.30
C GLN A 447 -25.94 -0.76 3.01
N VAL A 448 -25.62 0.13 2.06
CA VAL A 448 -26.26 0.18 0.74
C VAL A 448 -26.14 -1.16 0.01
N ALA A 449 -24.95 -1.75 -0.03
CA ALA A 449 -24.75 -3.05 -0.68
C ALA A 449 -25.56 -4.17 -0.01
N LEU A 450 -25.65 -4.17 1.33
CA LEU A 450 -26.45 -5.12 2.09
C LEU A 450 -27.94 -4.95 1.83
N ASP A 451 -28.43 -3.70 1.81
CA ASP A 451 -29.82 -3.39 1.55
C ASP A 451 -30.23 -3.82 0.14
N LEU A 452 -29.40 -3.56 -0.87
CA LEU A 452 -29.60 -4.04 -2.23
C LEU A 452 -29.61 -5.58 -2.30
N ALA A 453 -28.65 -6.25 -1.65
CA ALA A 453 -28.58 -7.71 -1.66
C ALA A 453 -29.78 -8.38 -0.96
N ARG A 454 -30.37 -7.70 0.04
CA ARG A 454 -31.60 -8.13 0.71
C ARG A 454 -32.85 -7.90 -0.12
N GLN A 455 -32.87 -6.88 -0.96
CA GLN A 455 -34.04 -6.49 -1.74
C GLN A 455 -34.10 -7.14 -3.12
N TYR A 456 -32.95 -7.44 -3.75
CA TYR A 456 -32.87 -7.84 -5.14
C TYR A 456 -32.16 -9.20 -5.34
N GLU A 457 -32.64 -9.99 -6.30
CA GLU A 457 -32.02 -11.25 -6.70
C GLU A 457 -30.77 -11.01 -7.55
N THR A 458 -30.85 -10.05 -8.46
CA THR A 458 -29.77 -9.69 -9.38
C THR A 458 -29.45 -8.20 -9.29
N ILE A 459 -28.16 -7.88 -9.24
CA ILE A 459 -27.64 -6.51 -9.23
C ILE A 459 -26.77 -6.34 -10.47
N VAL A 460 -27.16 -5.46 -11.38
CA VAL A 460 -26.36 -5.09 -12.55
C VAL A 460 -25.58 -3.83 -12.22
N LEU A 461 -24.26 -3.90 -12.41
CA LEU A 461 -23.35 -2.77 -12.17
C LEU A 461 -22.84 -2.25 -13.51
N GLU A 462 -23.24 -1.03 -13.86
CA GLU A 462 -22.63 -0.29 -14.95
C GLU A 462 -21.52 0.60 -14.38
N LEU A 463 -20.27 0.28 -14.75
CA LEU A 463 -19.09 0.99 -14.30
C LEU A 463 -18.85 2.21 -15.20
N PRO A 464 -18.27 3.30 -14.66
CA PRO A 464 -17.92 4.46 -15.48
C PRO A 464 -16.91 4.04 -16.55
N ASP A 465 -17.12 4.49 -17.79
CA ASP A 465 -16.14 4.35 -18.86
C ASP A 465 -14.97 5.29 -18.59
N LEU A 466 -13.88 4.76 -18.04
CA LEU A 466 -12.67 5.50 -17.71
C LEU A 466 -11.72 5.71 -18.91
N LYS A 467 -12.12 5.29 -20.13
CA LYS A 467 -11.30 5.43 -21.35
C LYS A 467 -11.69 6.63 -22.21
N LYS A 468 -12.83 7.25 -21.94
CA LYS A 468 -13.17 8.59 -22.41
C LYS A 468 -12.74 9.61 -21.36
#